data_AF-A0A7J4PIA3-F1
#
_entry.id   AF-A0A7J4PIA3-F1
#
_cell.length_a   1.000
_cell.length_b   1.000
_cell.length_c   1.000
_cell.angle_alpha   90.00
_cell.angle_beta   90.00
_cell.angle_gamma   90.00
#
_symmetry.space_group_name_H-M   'P 1'
#
loop_
_entity.id
_entity.type
_entity.pdbx_description
1 polymer ?
#
loop_
_entity_poly.entity_id
_entity_poly.type
_entity_poly.pdbx_seq_one_letter_code
_entity_poly.pdbx_strand_id
1 'polypeptide(L)'
;MIKHRLSPSLIARFFYHNCERYLRYHATPLQERARIGIPAVKPDQSPATKALLEAGNRWEELVVLEKLKDNLMVPEGEEALHERAHSVKESLEIFRNLKKGDAVYQPTLLVPPRFYRKYNLSPELCGFSACRPDLIRVVEKSSTNPTNPIDLTNPTDPIDLTNPTDPADLDDSDKPGRPGELCLQVIDVKASDELSSSHRIQATLYALMLREVLEENGIDMRVDMDRAGIWLYGRDEPELFKLGFNIRIIEEFLRYRLPKILTEPLEAVPWHVYHRCELCDFYRHCREEAEKCNSVSLIPYLSVSGREFLREAEWDSRTSINTLGELEAFLETRGSEGSEG
;
A
#
# COMPACT_ATOMS: atom_id res chain seq x y z
N MET A 1 19.67 16.46 -1.87
CA MET A 1 18.84 15.34 -1.37
C MET A 1 17.94 14.89 -2.51
N ILE A 2 17.77 13.58 -2.74
CA ILE A 2 16.87 13.08 -3.78
C ILE A 2 15.44 13.17 -3.25
N LYS A 3 14.55 13.81 -4.01
CA LYS A 3 13.12 13.82 -3.70
C LYS A 3 12.46 12.56 -4.28
N HIS A 4 12.03 11.67 -3.42
CA HIS A 4 11.40 10.39 -3.78
C HIS A 4 9.98 10.59 -4.28
N ARG A 5 9.54 9.72 -5.20
CA ARG A 5 8.19 9.71 -5.78
C ARG A 5 7.41 8.51 -5.24
N LEU A 6 6.29 8.79 -4.59
CA LEU A 6 5.42 7.80 -3.97
C LEU A 6 4.09 7.73 -4.72
N SER A 7 3.44 6.57 -4.62
CA SER A 7 2.06 6.36 -5.05
C SER A 7 1.40 5.32 -4.14
N PRO A 8 0.05 5.29 -4.07
CA PRO A 8 -0.66 4.25 -3.34
C PRO A 8 -0.36 2.84 -3.83
N SER A 9 -0.25 2.64 -5.15
CA SER A 9 0.15 1.35 -5.73
C SER A 9 1.57 0.95 -5.35
N LEU A 10 2.52 1.88 -5.29
CA LEU A 10 3.89 1.60 -4.86
C LEU A 10 3.96 1.16 -3.40
N ILE A 11 3.26 1.88 -2.51
CA ILE A 11 3.20 1.53 -1.08
C ILE A 11 2.48 0.17 -0.91
N ALA A 12 1.38 -0.07 -1.61
CA ALA A 12 0.71 -1.37 -1.60
C ALA A 12 1.63 -2.51 -2.05
N ARG A 13 2.44 -2.31 -3.11
CA ARG A 13 3.44 -3.29 -3.55
C ARG A 13 4.57 -3.48 -2.53
N PHE A 14 4.96 -2.43 -1.80
CA PHE A 14 5.87 -2.58 -0.67
C PHE A 14 5.30 -3.55 0.39
N PHE A 15 4.04 -3.40 0.78
CA PHE A 15 3.40 -4.33 1.74
C PHE A 15 3.21 -5.74 1.16
N TYR A 16 2.95 -5.86 -0.14
CA TYR A 16 2.90 -7.17 -0.81
C TYR A 16 4.26 -7.90 -0.76
N HIS A 17 5.34 -7.20 -1.11
CA HIS A 17 6.69 -7.76 -1.14
C HIS A 17 7.42 -7.74 0.21
N ASN A 18 6.88 -7.02 1.21
CA ASN A 18 7.53 -6.73 2.50
C ASN A 18 9.03 -6.40 2.35
N CYS A 19 9.37 -5.48 1.44
CA CYS A 19 10.75 -5.27 1.00
C CYS A 19 11.13 -3.79 0.91
N GLU A 20 12.00 -3.34 1.81
CA GLU A 20 12.45 -1.93 1.88
C GLU A 20 13.25 -1.54 0.65
N ARG A 21 14.11 -2.44 0.13
CA ARG A 21 14.87 -2.21 -1.11
C ARG A 21 13.95 -2.00 -2.31
N TYR A 22 12.86 -2.77 -2.42
CA TYR A 22 11.85 -2.59 -3.46
C TYR A 22 11.30 -1.17 -3.44
N LEU A 23 10.84 -0.72 -2.27
CA LEU A 23 10.31 0.64 -2.09
C LEU A 23 11.37 1.69 -2.41
N ARG A 24 12.57 1.57 -1.84
CA ARG A 24 13.69 2.48 -2.05
C ARG A 24 14.00 2.68 -3.53
N TYR A 25 14.10 1.58 -4.27
CA TYR A 25 14.47 1.60 -5.68
C TYR A 25 13.36 2.20 -6.54
N HIS A 26 12.11 1.77 -6.34
CA HIS A 26 10.99 2.28 -7.13
C HIS A 26 10.63 3.73 -6.79
N ALA A 27 10.78 4.15 -5.53
CA ALA A 27 10.53 5.53 -5.11
C ALA A 27 11.63 6.50 -5.59
N THR A 28 12.78 6.00 -6.03
CA THR A 28 13.84 6.84 -6.59
C THR A 28 13.51 7.24 -8.03
N PRO A 29 13.54 8.54 -8.38
CA PRO A 29 13.27 9.01 -9.73
C PRO A 29 14.18 8.34 -10.77
N LEU A 30 13.63 7.98 -11.93
CA LEU A 30 14.34 7.21 -12.96
C LEU A 30 15.69 7.83 -13.36
N GLN A 31 15.74 9.16 -13.50
CA GLN A 31 16.95 9.89 -13.86
C GLN A 31 18.05 9.85 -12.79
N GLU A 32 17.71 9.53 -11.54
CA GLU A 32 18.66 9.44 -10.43
C GLU A 32 19.20 8.01 -10.22
N ARG A 33 18.46 6.99 -10.67
CA ARG A 33 18.73 5.58 -10.36
C ARG A 33 20.15 5.15 -10.74
N ALA A 34 20.55 5.40 -11.98
CA ALA A 34 21.88 5.02 -12.46
C ALA A 34 23.01 5.75 -11.71
N ARG A 35 22.80 7.02 -11.35
CA ARG A 35 23.79 7.85 -10.63
C ARG A 35 24.08 7.30 -9.23
N ILE A 36 23.09 6.69 -8.58
CA ILE A 36 23.22 6.17 -7.22
C ILE A 36 23.37 4.64 -7.17
N GLY A 37 23.55 3.97 -8.30
CA GLY A 37 23.81 2.54 -8.34
C GLY A 37 22.57 1.63 -8.30
N ILE A 38 21.36 2.16 -8.51
CA ILE A 38 20.18 1.31 -8.70
C ILE A 38 20.24 0.69 -10.10
N PRO A 39 20.11 -0.65 -10.22
CA PRO A 39 20.19 -1.34 -11.50
C PRO A 39 19.04 -0.92 -12.44
N ALA A 40 19.33 -0.87 -13.74
CA ALA A 40 18.30 -0.71 -14.74
C ALA A 40 17.45 -1.96 -14.83
N VAL A 41 16.12 -1.80 -14.77
CA VAL A 41 15.18 -2.90 -15.02
C VAL A 41 14.54 -2.70 -16.39
N LYS A 42 14.45 -3.79 -17.14
CA LYS A 42 13.60 -3.86 -18.32
C LYS A 42 12.24 -4.38 -17.88
N PRO A 43 11.14 -3.66 -18.16
CA PRO A 43 9.80 -4.15 -17.88
C PRO A 43 9.62 -5.56 -18.45
N ASP A 44 8.99 -6.45 -17.69
CA ASP A 44 8.64 -7.76 -18.23
C ASP A 44 7.61 -7.60 -19.35
N GLN A 45 7.98 -8.06 -20.55
CA GLN A 45 7.12 -8.04 -21.73
C GLN A 45 6.65 -9.44 -22.11
N SER A 46 6.77 -10.41 -21.19
CA SER A 46 6.29 -11.77 -21.40
C SER A 46 4.79 -11.77 -21.77
N PRO A 47 4.34 -12.72 -22.61
CA PRO A 47 2.93 -12.87 -22.93
C PRO A 47 2.04 -13.03 -21.69
N ALA A 48 2.55 -13.67 -20.63
CA ALA A 48 1.84 -13.83 -19.37
C ALA A 48 1.58 -12.47 -18.67
N THR A 49 2.61 -11.64 -18.53
CA THR A 49 2.48 -10.30 -17.94
C THR A 49 1.53 -9.41 -18.74
N LYS A 50 1.59 -9.47 -20.08
CA LYS A 50 0.64 -8.75 -20.95
C LYS A 50 -0.80 -9.23 -20.74
N ALA A 51 -1.03 -10.55 -20.74
CA ALA A 51 -2.35 -11.12 -20.54
C ALA A 51 -2.95 -10.76 -19.17
N LEU A 52 -2.13 -10.71 -18.11
CA LEU A 52 -2.54 -10.27 -16.78
C LEU A 52 -2.97 -8.80 -16.76
N LEU A 53 -2.19 -7.91 -17.39
CA LEU A 53 -2.53 -6.49 -17.51
C LEU A 53 -3.83 -6.30 -18.30
N GLU A 54 -3.97 -6.97 -19.45
CA GLU A 54 -5.17 -6.91 -20.29
C GLU A 54 -6.41 -7.49 -19.59
N ALA A 55 -6.27 -8.54 -18.77
CA ALA A 55 -7.35 -9.06 -17.94
C ALA A 55 -7.78 -8.06 -16.87
N GLY A 56 -6.81 -7.37 -16.24
CA GLY A 56 -7.04 -6.27 -15.31
C GLY A 56 -7.89 -5.16 -15.94
N ASN A 57 -7.41 -4.62 -17.07
CA ASN A 57 -8.06 -3.52 -17.77
C ASN A 57 -9.49 -3.88 -18.23
N ARG A 58 -9.69 -5.10 -18.75
CA ARG A 58 -11.03 -5.58 -19.15
C ARG A 58 -11.98 -5.72 -17.97
N TRP A 59 -11.47 -6.16 -16.81
CA TRP A 59 -12.30 -6.27 -15.62
C TRP A 59 -12.73 -4.91 -15.08
N GLU A 60 -11.79 -3.95 -15.03
CA GLU A 60 -12.07 -2.57 -14.66
C GLU A 60 -13.13 -1.94 -15.57
N GLU A 61 -12.99 -2.14 -16.89
CA GLU A 61 -13.95 -1.66 -17.87
C GLU A 61 -15.34 -2.29 -17.71
N LEU A 62 -15.42 -3.60 -17.49
CA LEU A 62 -16.69 -4.28 -17.23
C LEU A 62 -17.38 -3.74 -15.97
N VAL A 63 -16.63 -3.51 -14.89
CA VAL A 63 -17.20 -2.95 -13.65
C VAL A 63 -17.78 -1.55 -13.89
N VAL A 64 -17.02 -0.68 -14.57
CA VAL A 64 -17.41 0.71 -14.86
C VAL A 64 -18.62 0.75 -15.79
N LEU A 65 -18.61 -0.03 -16.88
CA LEU A 65 -19.62 0.08 -17.93
C LEU A 65 -20.90 -0.73 -17.65
N GLU A 66 -20.79 -1.86 -16.94
CA GLU A 66 -21.91 -2.81 -16.83
C GLU A 66 -22.42 -2.99 -15.40
N LYS A 67 -21.58 -2.81 -14.37
CA LYS A 67 -21.96 -3.13 -12.98
C LYS A 67 -22.37 -1.93 -12.15
N LEU A 68 -21.79 -0.76 -12.37
CA LEU A 68 -22.22 0.46 -11.70
C LEU A 68 -23.53 0.97 -12.33
N LYS A 69 -24.61 0.92 -11.55
CA LYS A 69 -25.94 1.40 -11.96
C LYS A 69 -26.13 2.86 -11.57
N ASP A 70 -26.58 3.64 -12.56
CA ASP A 70 -26.95 5.06 -12.56
C ASP A 70 -25.94 6.08 -11.98
N ASN A 71 -25.75 7.20 -12.70
CA ASN A 71 -24.93 8.38 -12.35
C ASN A 71 -23.42 8.15 -12.11
N LEU A 72 -22.77 7.39 -13.00
CA LEU A 72 -21.31 7.31 -13.05
C LEU A 72 -20.69 8.45 -13.86
N MET A 73 -19.86 9.28 -13.23
CA MET A 73 -19.03 10.28 -13.90
C MET A 73 -17.73 9.65 -14.42
N VAL A 74 -17.67 9.44 -15.74
CA VAL A 74 -16.49 8.93 -16.46
C VAL A 74 -15.76 10.08 -17.15
N PRO A 75 -14.42 10.15 -17.12
CA PRO A 75 -13.68 11.16 -17.87
C PRO A 75 -13.88 11.00 -19.38
N GLU A 76 -14.06 12.12 -20.07
CA GLU A 76 -14.17 12.16 -21.53
C GLU A 76 -12.85 11.77 -22.21
N GLY A 77 -12.92 11.24 -23.43
CA GLY A 77 -11.74 10.93 -24.26
C GLY A 77 -11.95 9.73 -25.18
N GLU A 78 -11.15 9.67 -26.24
CA GLU A 78 -11.15 8.59 -27.24
C GLU A 78 -10.18 7.44 -26.89
N GLU A 79 -9.28 7.66 -25.92
CA GLU A 79 -8.34 6.66 -25.42
C GLU A 79 -9.05 5.53 -24.66
N ALA A 80 -8.32 4.46 -24.35
CA ALA A 80 -8.86 3.35 -23.58
C ALA A 80 -9.32 3.83 -22.20
N LEU A 81 -10.43 3.27 -21.69
CA LEU A 81 -11.06 3.74 -20.45
C LEU A 81 -10.10 3.81 -19.26
N HIS A 82 -9.16 2.88 -19.14
CA HIS A 82 -8.17 2.82 -18.06
C HIS A 82 -7.06 3.88 -18.17
N GLU A 83 -6.92 4.56 -19.32
CA GLU A 83 -5.94 5.62 -19.56
C GLU A 83 -6.53 7.02 -19.28
N ARG A 84 -7.86 7.14 -19.31
CA ARG A 84 -8.60 8.39 -19.08
C ARG A 84 -8.73 8.69 -17.60
N ALA A 85 -8.48 9.95 -17.22
CA ALA A 85 -8.68 10.42 -15.84
C ALA A 85 -9.20 11.86 -15.83
N HIS A 86 -10.03 12.20 -14.83
CA HIS A 86 -10.44 13.59 -14.62
C HIS A 86 -9.23 14.42 -14.20
N SER A 87 -9.15 15.66 -14.67
CA SER A 87 -8.19 16.63 -14.13
C SER A 87 -8.46 16.90 -12.64
N VAL A 88 -7.49 17.52 -11.96
CA VAL A 88 -7.65 17.95 -10.56
C VAL A 88 -8.83 18.90 -10.41
N LYS A 89 -8.98 19.85 -11.35
CA LYS A 89 -10.05 20.84 -11.32
C LYS A 89 -11.43 20.16 -11.45
N GLU A 90 -11.59 19.29 -12.44
CA GLU A 90 -12.83 18.54 -12.67
C GLU A 90 -13.16 17.66 -11.47
N SER A 91 -12.16 16.97 -10.90
CA SER A 91 -12.36 16.12 -9.73
C SER A 91 -12.93 16.90 -8.54
N LEU A 92 -12.36 18.07 -8.23
CA LEU A 92 -12.86 18.94 -7.16
C LEU A 92 -14.25 19.52 -7.47
N GLU A 93 -14.57 19.78 -8.73
CA GLU A 93 -15.90 20.23 -9.15
C GLU A 93 -16.94 19.12 -9.02
N ILE A 94 -16.59 17.89 -9.42
CA ILE A 94 -17.42 16.70 -9.24
C ILE A 94 -17.73 16.50 -7.76
N PHE A 95 -16.70 16.48 -6.89
CA PHE A 95 -16.89 16.26 -5.44
C PHE A 95 -17.84 17.26 -4.77
N ARG A 96 -17.92 18.50 -5.26
CA ARG A 96 -18.86 19.52 -4.74
C ARG A 96 -20.31 19.27 -5.11
N ASN A 97 -20.54 18.50 -6.18
CA ASN A 97 -21.86 18.31 -6.78
C ASN A 97 -22.39 16.87 -6.66
N LEU A 98 -21.59 15.96 -6.11
CA LEU A 98 -21.95 14.56 -5.89
C LEU A 98 -23.19 14.43 -4.99
N LYS A 99 -24.11 13.54 -5.39
CA LYS A 99 -25.36 13.23 -4.71
C LYS A 99 -25.42 11.74 -4.38
N LYS A 100 -26.37 11.37 -3.52
CA LYS A 100 -26.64 9.96 -3.20
C LYS A 100 -26.82 9.13 -4.48
N GLY A 101 -26.06 8.04 -4.59
CA GLY A 101 -26.07 7.15 -5.74
C GLY A 101 -25.02 7.48 -6.80
N ASP A 102 -24.46 8.69 -6.80
CA ASP A 102 -23.43 9.07 -7.75
C ASP A 102 -22.11 8.35 -7.46
N ALA A 103 -21.35 8.09 -8.52
CA ALA A 103 -19.99 7.58 -8.43
C ALA A 103 -19.10 8.29 -9.46
N VAL A 104 -17.81 8.43 -9.17
CA VAL A 104 -16.82 8.98 -10.09
C VAL A 104 -15.70 7.97 -10.30
N TYR A 105 -15.35 7.76 -11.56
CA TYR A 105 -14.28 6.88 -11.98
C TYR A 105 -13.01 7.68 -12.33
N GLN A 106 -11.86 7.22 -11.84
CA GLN A 106 -10.54 7.86 -11.99
C GLN A 106 -10.51 9.39 -11.74
N PRO A 107 -11.02 9.91 -10.60
CA PRO A 107 -10.73 11.28 -10.21
C PRO A 107 -9.22 11.43 -9.89
N THR A 108 -8.67 12.62 -10.13
CA THR A 108 -7.28 12.92 -9.78
C THR A 108 -7.18 13.67 -8.46
N LEU A 109 -6.49 13.07 -7.51
CA LEU A 109 -6.15 13.63 -6.21
C LEU A 109 -4.71 14.15 -6.20
N LEU A 110 -4.51 15.38 -5.73
CA LEU A 110 -3.19 15.89 -5.34
C LEU A 110 -3.11 15.90 -3.82
N VAL A 111 -2.14 15.15 -3.29
CA VAL A 111 -1.93 15.06 -1.84
C VAL A 111 -1.54 16.44 -1.29
N PRO A 112 -2.35 17.05 -0.41
CA PRO A 112 -2.15 18.42 0.04
C PRO A 112 -1.06 18.53 1.13
N PRO A 113 -0.47 19.72 1.36
CA PRO A 113 0.52 19.94 2.42
C PRO A 113 0.08 19.47 3.82
N ARG A 114 -1.22 19.54 4.14
CA ARG A 114 -1.80 19.00 5.39
C ARG A 114 -1.47 17.53 5.62
N PHE A 115 -1.56 16.70 4.58
CA PHE A 115 -1.27 15.26 4.66
C PHE A 115 0.18 15.02 5.10
N TYR A 116 1.13 15.75 4.51
CA TYR A 116 2.54 15.65 4.88
C TYR A 116 2.79 16.06 6.34
N ARG A 117 2.17 17.17 6.79
CA ARG A 117 2.26 17.62 8.19
C ARG A 117 1.68 16.59 9.16
N LYS A 118 0.52 16.00 8.86
CA LYS A 118 -0.16 15.00 9.71
C LYS A 118 0.74 13.81 10.04
N TYR A 119 1.49 13.33 9.04
CA TYR A 119 2.39 12.18 9.17
C TYR A 119 3.86 12.54 9.35
N ASN A 120 4.18 13.81 9.62
CA ASN A 120 5.57 14.28 9.80
C ASN A 120 6.49 13.93 8.61
N LEU A 121 5.95 13.99 7.39
CA LEU A 121 6.69 13.75 6.15
C LEU A 121 7.26 15.06 5.62
N SER A 122 8.55 15.07 5.29
CA SER A 122 9.19 16.20 4.60
C SER A 122 8.82 16.21 3.11
N PRO A 123 8.22 17.30 2.60
CA PRO A 123 7.96 17.48 1.16
C PRO A 123 9.24 17.59 0.32
N GLU A 124 10.39 17.83 0.94
CA GLU A 124 11.72 17.82 0.31
C GLU A 124 12.24 16.39 0.14
N LEU A 125 11.93 15.50 1.08
CA LEU A 125 12.32 14.09 1.05
C LEU A 125 11.48 13.27 0.07
N CYS A 126 10.16 13.48 0.05
CA CYS A 126 9.27 12.71 -0.82
C CYS A 126 8.06 13.52 -1.28
N GLY A 127 7.40 13.03 -2.32
CA GLY A 127 6.12 13.55 -2.78
C GLY A 127 5.30 12.45 -3.46
N PHE A 128 3.99 12.57 -3.35
CA PHE A 128 3.07 11.71 -4.09
C PHE A 128 2.87 12.25 -5.51
N SER A 129 2.88 11.36 -6.51
CA SER A 129 2.38 11.71 -7.84
C SER A 129 0.88 12.00 -7.81
N ALA A 130 0.33 12.51 -8.91
CA ALA A 130 -1.12 12.54 -9.11
C ALA A 130 -1.70 11.13 -8.83
N CYS A 131 -2.62 11.05 -7.87
CA CYS A 131 -3.19 9.80 -7.37
C CYS A 131 -4.58 9.62 -7.97
N ARG A 132 -4.86 8.44 -8.53
CA ARG A 132 -6.10 8.14 -9.23
C ARG A 132 -6.74 6.89 -8.61
N PRO A 133 -7.59 7.03 -7.57
CA PRO A 133 -8.40 5.91 -7.13
C PRO A 133 -9.31 5.47 -8.28
N ASP A 134 -9.55 4.16 -8.39
CA ASP A 134 -10.35 3.62 -9.50
C ASP A 134 -11.77 4.16 -9.40
N LEU A 135 -12.39 4.11 -8.21
CA LEU A 135 -13.76 4.54 -7.98
C LEU A 135 -13.94 5.25 -6.64
N ILE A 136 -14.76 6.30 -6.64
CA ILE A 136 -15.30 6.91 -5.42
C ILE A 136 -16.82 6.98 -5.58
N ARG A 137 -17.58 6.38 -4.66
CA ARG A 137 -19.05 6.41 -4.69
C ARG A 137 -19.63 7.12 -3.47
N VAL A 138 -20.81 7.73 -3.63
CA VAL A 138 -21.57 8.31 -2.53
C VAL A 138 -22.44 7.24 -1.89
N VAL A 139 -22.26 7.02 -0.59
CA VAL A 139 -23.06 6.09 0.21
C VAL A 139 -23.69 6.80 1.40
N GLU A 140 -24.78 6.23 1.92
CA GLU A 140 -25.29 6.61 3.24
C GLU A 140 -24.59 5.77 4.31
N LYS A 141 -24.11 6.43 5.36
CA LYS A 141 -23.50 5.73 6.48
C LYS A 141 -24.55 4.87 7.19
N SER A 142 -24.41 3.55 7.11
CA SER A 142 -25.34 2.61 7.74
C SER A 142 -25.28 2.73 9.26
N SER A 143 -26.44 2.78 9.92
CA SER A 143 -26.59 2.83 11.39
C SER A 143 -26.06 1.60 12.14
N THR A 144 -25.73 0.54 11.41
CA THR A 144 -25.40 -0.76 11.98
C THR A 144 -23.89 -0.96 11.98
N ASN A 145 -23.32 -1.20 13.16
CA ASN A 145 -22.12 -2.02 13.31
C ASN A 145 -22.50 -3.45 12.88
N PRO A 146 -22.08 -3.98 11.72
CA PRO A 146 -22.20 -5.40 11.49
C PRO A 146 -21.07 -6.01 12.29
N THR A 147 -21.42 -6.60 13.42
CA THR A 147 -20.66 -7.68 14.02
C THR A 147 -20.61 -8.79 12.99
N ASN A 148 -19.64 -8.76 12.07
CA ASN A 148 -19.24 -9.98 11.42
C ASN A 148 -18.69 -10.91 12.52
N PRO A 149 -19.05 -12.21 12.51
CA PRO A 149 -18.47 -13.17 13.42
C PRO A 149 -16.96 -13.10 13.31
N ILE A 150 -16.28 -13.04 14.45
CA ILE A 150 -14.83 -13.22 14.53
C ILE A 150 -14.57 -14.61 13.92
N ASP A 151 -13.89 -14.65 12.78
CA ASP A 151 -13.38 -15.91 12.23
C ASP A 151 -12.22 -16.34 13.13
N LEU A 152 -12.52 -17.23 14.08
CA LEU A 152 -11.60 -17.75 15.10
C LEU A 152 -10.56 -18.73 14.53
N THR A 153 -10.39 -18.82 13.21
CA THR A 153 -9.45 -19.77 12.59
C THR A 153 -8.02 -19.25 12.46
N ASN A 154 -7.72 -18.02 12.86
CA ASN A 154 -6.36 -17.47 12.93
C ASN A 154 -6.01 -16.97 14.34
N PRO A 155 -5.20 -17.72 15.13
CA PRO A 155 -4.87 -17.35 16.50
C PRO A 155 -3.59 -16.52 16.54
N THR A 156 -3.62 -15.28 16.04
CA THR A 156 -2.62 -14.27 16.39
C THR A 156 -3.24 -12.88 16.26
N ASP A 157 -3.73 -12.32 17.37
CA ASP A 157 -3.72 -10.89 17.65
C ASP A 157 -4.19 -10.65 19.10
N PRO A 158 -3.33 -10.14 20.00
CA PRO A 158 -3.80 -9.57 21.26
C PRO A 158 -4.53 -8.27 20.96
N ILE A 159 -5.80 -8.18 21.38
CA ILE A 159 -6.56 -6.93 21.38
C ILE A 159 -5.93 -6.02 22.45
N ASP A 160 -5.13 -5.05 22.03
CA ASP A 160 -4.71 -3.95 22.90
C ASP A 160 -5.84 -2.92 22.99
N LEU A 161 -6.53 -2.93 24.13
CA LEU A 161 -7.66 -2.07 24.49
C LEU A 161 -7.24 -0.72 25.11
N THR A 162 -5.98 -0.29 25.01
CA THR A 162 -5.48 0.81 25.86
C THR A 162 -5.51 2.24 25.27
N ASN A 163 -6.18 2.49 24.15
CA ASN A 163 -6.39 3.88 23.69
C ASN A 163 -7.88 4.23 23.48
N PRO A 164 -8.58 4.71 24.53
CA PRO A 164 -9.78 5.49 24.34
C PRO A 164 -9.37 6.94 24.09
N THR A 165 -9.19 7.33 22.83
CA THR A 165 -9.27 8.76 22.48
C THR A 165 -10.73 9.17 22.66
N ASP A 166 -10.97 10.08 23.60
CA ASP A 166 -12.31 10.62 23.84
C ASP A 166 -12.80 11.30 22.54
N PRO A 167 -14.01 11.02 22.02
CA PRO A 167 -14.48 11.58 20.75
C PRO A 167 -14.52 13.12 20.71
N ALA A 168 -14.44 13.76 21.88
CA ALA A 168 -14.36 15.21 22.04
C ALA A 168 -12.99 15.80 21.62
N ASP A 169 -11.92 15.00 21.65
CA ASP A 169 -10.55 15.43 21.32
C ASP A 169 -10.16 15.17 19.86
N LEU A 170 -11.05 14.57 19.06
CA LEU A 170 -10.87 14.37 17.63
C LEU A 170 -11.21 15.64 16.84
N ASP A 171 -10.42 15.93 15.81
CA ASP A 171 -10.79 16.92 14.78
C ASP A 171 -12.19 16.59 14.24
N ASP A 172 -12.98 17.60 13.84
CA ASP A 172 -14.38 17.38 13.42
C ASP A 172 -14.49 16.45 12.21
N SER A 173 -13.42 16.38 11.40
CA SER A 173 -13.24 15.44 10.30
C SER A 173 -12.87 14.01 10.73
N ASP A 174 -12.30 13.84 11.93
CA ASP A 174 -11.97 12.54 12.52
C ASP A 174 -13.13 11.99 13.39
N LYS A 175 -14.17 12.78 13.65
CA LYS A 175 -15.39 12.30 14.32
C LYS A 175 -16.19 11.35 13.41
N PRO A 176 -16.75 10.27 13.96
CA PRO A 176 -17.61 9.39 13.19
C PRO A 176 -18.83 10.16 12.69
N GLY A 177 -19.05 10.14 11.37
CA GLY A 177 -20.26 10.67 10.74
C GLY A 177 -21.53 10.06 11.35
N ARG A 178 -22.63 10.80 11.30
CA ARG A 178 -23.92 10.37 11.87
C ARG A 178 -24.57 9.30 10.96
N PRO A 179 -25.31 8.34 11.51
CA PRO A 179 -26.12 7.43 10.70
C PRO A 179 -27.01 8.18 9.72
N GLY A 180 -27.03 7.76 8.45
CA GLY A 180 -27.77 8.41 7.37
C GLY A 180 -27.08 9.62 6.74
N GLU A 181 -25.90 10.04 7.24
CA GLU A 181 -25.08 11.06 6.58
C GLU A 181 -24.46 10.49 5.29
N LEU A 182 -24.41 11.31 4.24
CA LEU A 182 -23.75 10.95 2.99
C LEU A 182 -22.23 11.05 3.14
N CYS A 183 -21.52 10.06 2.60
CA CYS A 183 -20.07 10.05 2.57
C CYS A 183 -19.52 9.42 1.28
N LEU A 184 -18.26 9.74 0.98
CA LEU A 184 -17.50 9.19 -0.13
C LEU A 184 -16.81 7.91 0.31
N GLN A 185 -17.16 6.79 -0.32
CA GLN A 185 -16.51 5.51 -0.12
C GLN A 185 -15.56 5.21 -1.29
N VAL A 186 -14.30 4.93 -0.96
CA VAL A 186 -13.29 4.52 -1.94
C VAL A 186 -13.52 3.05 -2.32
N ILE A 187 -13.47 2.79 -3.62
CA ILE A 187 -13.45 1.44 -4.18
C ILE A 187 -12.25 1.29 -5.11
N ASP A 188 -11.55 0.19 -4.95
CA ASP A 188 -10.43 -0.21 -5.82
C ASP A 188 -10.84 -1.49 -6.57
N VAL A 189 -10.65 -1.50 -7.90
CA VAL A 189 -11.08 -2.60 -8.77
C VAL A 189 -9.89 -3.51 -9.01
N LYS A 190 -10.09 -4.82 -8.82
CA LYS A 190 -9.02 -5.80 -8.90
C LYS A 190 -9.47 -7.06 -9.60
N ALA A 191 -8.77 -7.40 -10.69
CA ALA A 191 -8.94 -8.67 -11.41
C ALA A 191 -8.26 -9.83 -10.64
N SER A 192 -8.62 -9.97 -9.38
CA SER A 192 -8.21 -11.04 -8.48
C SER A 192 -9.45 -11.64 -7.84
N ASP A 193 -9.43 -12.94 -7.61
CA ASP A 193 -10.56 -13.65 -7.02
C ASP A 193 -10.61 -13.49 -5.49
N GLU A 194 -9.50 -13.07 -4.88
CA GLU A 194 -9.36 -12.95 -3.44
C GLU A 194 -8.91 -11.55 -2.99
N LEU A 195 -9.40 -11.15 -1.81
CA LEU A 195 -9.02 -9.93 -1.14
C LEU A 195 -7.63 -10.03 -0.53
N SER A 196 -6.67 -9.25 -1.04
CA SER A 196 -5.29 -9.20 -0.50
C SER A 196 -5.08 -8.04 0.48
N SER A 197 -4.08 -8.17 1.38
CA SER A 197 -3.67 -7.08 2.26
C SER A 197 -3.19 -5.85 1.49
N SER A 198 -2.48 -6.02 0.38
CA SER A 198 -2.03 -4.91 -0.47
C SER A 198 -3.19 -4.11 -1.08
N HIS A 199 -4.27 -4.77 -1.49
CA HIS A 199 -5.48 -4.07 -1.99
C HIS A 199 -6.10 -3.20 -0.88
N ARG A 200 -6.22 -3.76 0.33
CA ARG A 200 -6.73 -3.02 1.50
C ARG A 200 -5.88 -1.80 1.82
N ILE A 201 -4.55 -1.94 1.78
CA ILE A 201 -3.62 -0.83 2.01
C ILE A 201 -3.81 0.27 0.95
N GLN A 202 -3.91 -0.09 -0.33
CA GLN A 202 -4.10 0.87 -1.42
C GLN A 202 -5.38 1.69 -1.24
N ALA A 203 -6.53 1.02 -1.07
CA ALA A 203 -7.81 1.69 -0.87
C ALA A 203 -7.86 2.51 0.43
N THR A 204 -7.24 2.03 1.51
CA THR A 204 -7.14 2.80 2.77
C THR A 204 -6.32 4.07 2.59
N LEU A 205 -5.20 4.00 1.88
CA LEU A 205 -4.37 5.17 1.64
C LEU A 205 -5.10 6.21 0.78
N TYR A 206 -5.87 5.77 -0.22
CA TYR A 206 -6.76 6.67 -0.98
C TYR A 206 -7.81 7.34 -0.08
N ALA A 207 -8.42 6.62 0.85
CA ALA A 207 -9.39 7.21 1.80
C ALA A 207 -8.73 8.30 2.68
N LEU A 208 -7.54 8.01 3.22
CA LEU A 208 -6.76 8.98 3.99
C LEU A 208 -6.38 10.22 3.17
N MET A 209 -5.97 10.04 1.91
CA MET A 209 -5.63 11.15 1.01
C MET A 209 -6.86 11.98 0.65
N LEU A 210 -7.96 11.31 0.30
CA LEU A 210 -9.21 11.95 -0.09
C LEU A 210 -9.74 12.83 1.05
N ARG A 211 -9.71 12.35 2.30
CA ARG A 211 -10.13 13.12 3.47
C ARG A 211 -9.40 14.46 3.52
N GLU A 212 -8.07 14.43 3.45
CA GLU A 212 -7.27 15.66 3.49
C GLU A 212 -7.50 16.56 2.25
N VAL A 213 -7.76 15.97 1.08
CA VAL A 213 -8.10 16.72 -0.14
C VAL A 213 -9.42 17.48 0.01
N LEU A 214 -10.47 16.84 0.52
CA LEU A 214 -11.77 17.49 0.72
C LEU A 214 -11.66 18.64 1.73
N GLU A 215 -10.97 18.41 2.85
CA GLU A 215 -10.76 19.41 3.90
C GLU A 215 -9.97 20.62 3.41
N GLU A 216 -8.83 20.41 2.73
CA GLU A 216 -8.00 21.50 2.20
C GLU A 216 -8.77 22.37 1.18
N ASN A 217 -9.74 21.79 0.48
CA ASN A 217 -10.54 22.46 -0.55
C ASN A 217 -11.92 22.93 -0.08
N GLY A 218 -12.22 22.81 1.23
CA GLY A 218 -13.49 23.24 1.81
C GLY A 218 -14.72 22.56 1.20
N ILE A 219 -14.61 21.28 0.84
CA ILE A 219 -15.72 20.51 0.26
C ILE A 219 -16.51 19.87 1.39
N ASP A 220 -17.80 20.21 1.48
CA ASP A 220 -18.73 19.73 2.51
C ASP A 220 -19.22 18.30 2.20
N MET A 221 -18.30 17.34 2.28
CA MET A 221 -18.56 15.92 2.13
C MET A 221 -17.55 15.14 2.98
N ARG A 222 -18.02 14.13 3.72
CA ARG A 222 -17.14 13.26 4.52
C ARG A 222 -16.64 12.08 3.68
N VAL A 223 -15.52 11.49 4.09
CA VAL A 223 -15.06 10.18 3.60
C VAL A 223 -15.54 9.09 4.55
N ASP A 224 -15.94 7.93 4.02
CA ASP A 224 -16.18 6.73 4.82
C ASP A 224 -14.86 6.23 5.40
N MET A 225 -14.56 6.66 6.63
CA MET A 225 -13.36 6.22 7.37
C MET A 225 -13.57 4.90 8.12
N ASP A 226 -14.77 4.30 8.04
CA ASP A 226 -15.05 2.99 8.63
C ASP A 226 -14.80 1.86 7.61
N ARG A 227 -15.14 2.10 6.33
CA ARG A 227 -15.10 1.08 5.27
C ARG A 227 -14.59 1.60 3.92
N ALA A 228 -13.92 0.71 3.21
CA ALA A 228 -13.72 0.81 1.75
C ALA A 228 -14.09 -0.51 1.09
N GLY A 229 -14.19 -0.51 -0.24
CA GLY A 229 -14.54 -1.68 -1.03
C GLY A 229 -13.42 -2.11 -1.98
N ILE A 230 -13.30 -3.41 -2.22
CA ILE A 230 -12.52 -3.96 -3.34
C ILE A 230 -13.47 -4.68 -4.29
N TRP A 231 -13.48 -4.31 -5.57
CA TRP A 231 -14.29 -4.99 -6.57
C TRP A 231 -13.51 -6.15 -7.20
N LEU A 232 -13.68 -7.33 -6.60
CA LEU A 232 -12.99 -8.57 -7.00
C LEU A 232 -13.58 -9.16 -8.28
N TYR A 233 -12.75 -9.91 -9.00
CA TYR A 233 -13.13 -10.55 -10.27
C TYR A 233 -14.39 -11.40 -10.12
N GLY A 234 -15.29 -11.29 -11.10
CA GLY A 234 -16.55 -12.02 -11.14
C GLY A 234 -17.62 -11.59 -10.13
N ARG A 235 -17.35 -10.61 -9.24
CA ARG A 235 -18.34 -10.12 -8.27
C ARG A 235 -19.27 -9.06 -8.87
N ASP A 236 -20.52 -9.04 -8.41
CA ASP A 236 -21.53 -8.05 -8.81
C ASP A 236 -21.54 -6.79 -7.94
N GLU A 237 -20.89 -6.82 -6.80
CA GLU A 237 -20.76 -5.71 -5.85
C GLU A 237 -19.37 -5.77 -5.21
N PRO A 238 -18.83 -4.64 -4.73
CA PRO A 238 -17.53 -4.62 -4.07
C PRO A 238 -17.59 -5.32 -2.70
N GLU A 239 -16.55 -6.08 -2.37
CA GLU A 239 -16.36 -6.65 -1.04
C GLU A 239 -15.87 -5.55 -0.09
N LEU A 240 -16.66 -5.27 0.95
CA LEU A 240 -16.36 -4.23 1.92
C LEU A 240 -15.46 -4.75 3.04
N PHE A 241 -14.48 -3.93 3.45
CA PHE A 241 -13.60 -4.23 4.58
C PHE A 241 -13.46 -3.02 5.52
N LYS A 242 -13.09 -3.28 6.79
CA LYS A 242 -12.89 -2.24 7.80
C LYS A 242 -11.53 -1.56 7.64
N LEU A 243 -11.50 -0.24 7.73
CA LEU A 243 -10.27 0.54 7.57
C LEU A 243 -9.41 0.59 8.84
N GLY A 244 -10.00 0.49 10.03
CA GLY A 244 -9.33 0.79 11.31
C GLY A 244 -7.96 0.15 11.52
N PHE A 245 -7.79 -1.15 11.22
CA PHE A 245 -6.49 -1.82 11.34
C PHE A 245 -5.47 -1.33 10.29
N ASN A 246 -5.91 -1.18 9.04
CA ASN A 246 -5.07 -0.71 7.94
C ASN A 246 -4.61 0.74 8.15
N ILE A 247 -5.48 1.59 8.71
CA ILE A 247 -5.14 2.97 9.07
C ILE A 247 -3.94 2.97 10.02
N ARG A 248 -4.01 2.23 11.13
CA ARG A 248 -2.91 2.17 12.12
C ARG A 248 -1.58 1.73 11.50
N ILE A 249 -1.60 0.70 10.66
CA ILE A 249 -0.42 0.21 9.94
C ILE A 249 0.15 1.30 9.03
N ILE A 250 -0.70 1.97 8.26
CA ILE A 250 -0.27 3.01 7.31
C ILE A 250 0.27 4.22 8.06
N GLU A 251 -0.37 4.65 9.14
CA GLU A 251 0.07 5.81 9.93
C GLU A 251 1.44 5.56 10.58
N GLU A 252 1.66 4.39 11.17
CA GLU A 252 2.97 3.98 11.69
C GLU A 252 4.01 3.98 10.58
N PHE A 253 3.68 3.34 9.45
CA PHE A 253 4.59 3.23 8.32
C PHE A 253 4.97 4.61 7.76
N LEU A 254 4.00 5.48 7.50
CA LEU A 254 4.24 6.81 6.95
C LEU A 254 5.06 7.66 7.93
N ARG A 255 4.79 7.58 9.23
CA ARG A 255 5.42 8.44 10.24
C ARG A 255 6.83 8.00 10.61
N TYR A 256 7.09 6.70 10.67
CA TYR A 256 8.33 6.17 11.25
C TYR A 256 9.17 5.36 10.26
N ARG A 257 8.58 4.41 9.54
CA ARG A 257 9.33 3.50 8.67
C ARG A 257 9.72 4.13 7.34
N LEU A 258 8.78 4.80 6.68
CA LEU A 258 8.98 5.39 5.36
C LEU A 258 10.15 6.40 5.34
N PRO A 259 10.26 7.39 6.27
CA PRO A 259 11.40 8.29 6.29
C PRO A 259 12.73 7.55 6.43
N LYS A 260 12.81 6.56 7.34
CA LYS A 260 14.01 5.74 7.54
C LYS A 260 14.45 5.08 6.24
N ILE A 261 13.54 4.38 5.56
CA ILE A 261 13.81 3.71 4.27
C ILE A 261 14.31 4.70 3.22
N LEU A 262 13.73 5.91 3.17
CA LEU A 262 14.10 6.91 2.17
C LEU A 262 15.40 7.68 2.48
N THR A 263 15.86 7.66 3.73
CA THR A 263 17.12 8.34 4.11
C THR A 263 18.31 7.39 4.21
N GLU A 264 18.06 6.09 4.38
CA GLU A 264 19.11 5.07 4.50
C GLU A 264 20.03 5.04 3.26
N PRO A 265 21.36 4.85 3.44
CA PRO A 265 22.28 4.53 2.35
C PRO A 265 21.79 3.31 1.58
N LEU A 266 21.93 3.33 0.25
CA LEU A 266 21.30 2.34 -0.63
C LEU A 266 21.74 0.89 -0.31
N GLU A 267 22.98 0.76 0.12
CA GLU A 267 23.68 -0.48 0.44
C GLU A 267 23.23 -1.06 1.78
N ALA A 268 22.77 -0.20 2.69
CA ALA A 268 22.27 -0.58 4.01
C ALA A 268 20.78 -0.93 4.01
N VAL A 269 20.04 -0.62 2.93
CA VAL A 269 18.61 -0.92 2.85
C VAL A 269 18.36 -2.44 2.84
N PRO A 270 17.60 -2.97 3.82
CA PRO A 270 17.30 -4.40 3.91
C PRO A 270 16.61 -4.99 2.68
N TRP A 271 16.97 -6.24 2.39
CA TRP A 271 16.38 -7.03 1.32
C TRP A 271 16.52 -8.53 1.62
N HIS A 272 15.67 -9.31 0.97
CA HIS A 272 15.67 -10.76 1.06
C HIS A 272 15.05 -11.36 -0.20
N VAL A 273 15.68 -12.39 -0.78
CA VAL A 273 15.13 -13.11 -1.93
C VAL A 273 14.25 -14.24 -1.41
N TYR A 274 12.98 -14.24 -1.81
CA TYR A 274 11.99 -15.25 -1.43
C TYR A 274 10.89 -15.37 -2.50
N HIS A 275 9.89 -16.22 -2.30
CA HIS A 275 8.91 -16.58 -3.35
C HIS A 275 8.17 -15.38 -3.97
N ARG A 276 7.79 -14.35 -3.20
CA ARG A 276 7.10 -13.18 -3.77
C ARG A 276 8.00 -12.26 -4.59
N CYS A 277 9.30 -12.54 -4.67
CA CYS A 277 10.19 -11.82 -5.57
C CYS A 277 9.96 -12.20 -7.04
N GLU A 278 9.26 -13.29 -7.36
CA GLU A 278 9.06 -13.70 -8.76
C GLU A 278 8.40 -12.62 -9.64
N LEU A 279 7.55 -11.77 -9.04
CA LEU A 279 6.89 -10.63 -9.70
C LEU A 279 7.62 -9.29 -9.46
N CYS A 280 8.84 -9.33 -8.91
CA CYS A 280 9.66 -8.14 -8.67
C CYS A 280 10.59 -7.88 -9.86
N ASP A 281 10.53 -6.66 -10.35
CA ASP A 281 11.39 -6.08 -11.38
C ASP A 281 12.91 -6.27 -11.08
N PHE A 282 13.28 -6.31 -9.81
CA PHE A 282 14.67 -6.44 -9.36
C PHE A 282 15.08 -7.88 -8.99
N TYR A 283 14.24 -8.88 -9.23
CA TYR A 283 14.50 -10.26 -8.80
C TYR A 283 15.86 -10.79 -9.26
N ARG A 284 16.17 -10.69 -10.57
CA ARG A 284 17.42 -11.21 -11.13
C ARG A 284 18.63 -10.55 -10.48
N HIS A 285 18.58 -9.23 -10.31
CA HIS A 285 19.64 -8.47 -9.66
C HIS A 285 19.86 -8.92 -8.21
N CYS A 286 18.81 -8.96 -7.39
CA CYS A 286 18.93 -9.39 -6.00
C CYS A 286 19.35 -10.86 -5.88
N ARG A 287 18.92 -11.72 -6.82
CA ARG A 287 19.32 -13.13 -6.85
C ARG A 287 20.81 -13.29 -7.15
N GLU A 288 21.30 -12.61 -8.18
CA GLU A 288 22.73 -12.60 -8.52
C GLU A 288 23.57 -12.02 -7.37
N GLU A 289 23.09 -10.97 -6.70
CA GLU A 289 23.75 -10.42 -5.51
C GLU A 289 23.82 -11.46 -4.39
N ALA A 290 22.70 -12.14 -4.09
CA ALA A 290 22.65 -13.17 -3.06
C ALA A 290 23.64 -14.32 -3.33
N GLU A 291 23.74 -14.77 -4.58
CA GLU A 291 24.68 -15.80 -5.01
C GLU A 291 26.14 -15.34 -4.87
N LYS A 292 26.45 -14.11 -5.29
CA LYS A 292 27.81 -13.56 -5.22
C LYS A 292 28.29 -13.35 -3.79
N CYS A 293 27.43 -12.87 -2.90
CA CYS A 293 27.80 -12.62 -1.50
C CYS A 293 27.52 -13.80 -0.57
N ASN A 294 27.14 -14.95 -1.12
CA ASN A 294 26.78 -16.15 -0.36
C ASN A 294 25.76 -15.84 0.75
N SER A 295 24.73 -15.04 0.43
CA SER A 295 23.77 -14.52 1.41
C SER A 295 22.93 -15.63 2.04
N VAL A 296 22.54 -15.45 3.30
CA VAL A 296 21.48 -16.27 3.94
C VAL A 296 20.14 -16.19 3.21
N SER A 297 19.96 -15.24 2.28
CA SER A 297 18.81 -15.22 1.37
C SER A 297 18.71 -16.42 0.44
N LEU A 298 19.77 -17.24 0.34
CA LEU A 298 19.76 -18.49 -0.42
C LEU A 298 19.17 -19.67 0.38
N ILE A 299 18.94 -19.50 1.69
CA ILE A 299 18.35 -20.53 2.54
C ILE A 299 16.89 -20.76 2.12
N PRO A 300 16.51 -21.99 1.73
CA PRO A 300 15.14 -22.30 1.40
C PRO A 300 14.20 -21.99 2.57
N TYR A 301 13.05 -21.39 2.27
CA TYR A 301 11.98 -21.09 3.22
C TYR A 301 12.34 -20.11 4.36
N LEU A 302 13.52 -19.47 4.32
CA LEU A 302 13.77 -18.35 5.22
C LEU A 302 12.75 -17.25 4.95
N SER A 303 12.12 -16.73 6.01
CA SER A 303 11.16 -15.65 5.91
C SER A 303 11.87 -14.29 5.97
N VAL A 304 11.18 -13.22 5.55
CA VAL A 304 11.71 -11.85 5.70
C VAL A 304 12.03 -11.53 7.16
N SER A 305 11.14 -11.89 8.09
CA SER A 305 11.37 -11.71 9.52
C SER A 305 12.49 -12.60 10.06
N GLY A 306 12.65 -13.82 9.53
CA GLY A 306 13.78 -14.68 9.87
C GLY A 306 15.11 -14.07 9.40
N ARG A 307 15.14 -13.51 8.19
CA ARG A 307 16.31 -12.78 7.66
C ARG A 307 16.65 -11.56 8.50
N GLU A 308 15.64 -10.81 8.93
CA GLU A 308 15.78 -9.66 9.83
C GLU A 308 16.31 -10.08 11.20
N PHE A 309 15.74 -11.14 11.79
CA PHE A 309 16.20 -11.71 13.05
C PHE A 309 17.67 -12.15 13.01
N LEU A 310 18.08 -12.85 11.94
CA LEU A 310 19.50 -13.20 11.70
C LEU A 310 20.42 -11.97 11.68
N ARG A 311 19.96 -10.88 11.09
CA ARG A 311 20.75 -9.64 10.98
C ARG A 311 20.83 -8.86 12.29
N GLU A 312 19.75 -8.82 13.06
CA GLU A 312 19.53 -7.81 14.11
C GLU A 312 19.49 -8.34 15.54
N ALA A 313 19.29 -9.66 15.73
CA ALA A 313 19.25 -10.23 17.08
C ALA A 313 20.60 -10.12 17.80
N GLU A 314 20.54 -9.98 19.13
CA GLU A 314 21.72 -9.91 19.99
C GLU A 314 22.25 -11.33 20.29
N TRP A 315 22.91 -11.94 19.32
CA TRP A 315 23.39 -13.33 19.42
C TRP A 315 24.44 -13.55 20.52
N ASP A 316 25.50 -12.75 20.49
CA ASP A 316 26.68 -12.82 21.34
C ASP A 316 27.36 -11.43 21.47
N SER A 317 26.53 -10.39 21.44
CA SER A 317 26.87 -8.97 21.62
C SER A 317 27.46 -8.19 20.43
N ARG A 318 27.41 -8.67 19.17
CA ARG A 318 27.52 -7.83 17.94
C ARG A 318 27.40 -8.54 16.58
N THR A 319 27.29 -9.87 16.51
CA THR A 319 27.35 -10.58 15.23
C THR A 319 26.09 -10.32 14.39
N SER A 320 26.22 -9.69 13.22
CA SER A 320 25.12 -9.59 12.26
C SER A 320 25.26 -10.70 11.23
N ILE A 321 24.33 -11.67 11.22
CA ILE A 321 24.42 -12.82 10.32
C ILE A 321 23.77 -12.45 8.97
N ASN A 322 24.59 -12.36 7.92
CA ASN A 322 24.21 -11.92 6.58
C ASN A 322 24.56 -12.94 5.49
N THR A 323 25.57 -13.78 5.73
CA THR A 323 26.09 -14.79 4.81
C THR A 323 25.92 -16.21 5.37
N LEU A 324 25.94 -17.20 4.49
CA LEU A 324 25.90 -18.61 4.86
C LEU A 324 27.11 -19.01 5.71
N GLY A 325 28.30 -18.44 5.44
CA GLY A 325 29.51 -18.72 6.23
C GLY A 325 29.43 -18.16 7.66
N GLU A 326 28.85 -16.96 7.83
CA GLU A 326 28.58 -16.41 9.18
C GLU A 326 27.57 -17.27 9.94
N LEU A 327 26.55 -17.80 9.26
CA LEU A 327 25.58 -18.69 9.88
C LEU A 327 26.19 -20.03 10.28
N GLU A 328 27.02 -20.63 9.42
CA GLU A 328 27.75 -21.88 9.70
C GLU A 328 28.64 -21.72 10.93
N ALA A 329 29.48 -20.68 10.96
CA ALA A 329 30.34 -20.39 12.10
C ALA A 329 29.55 -20.19 13.41
N PHE A 330 28.39 -19.53 13.34
CA PHE A 330 27.51 -19.35 14.50
C PHE A 330 26.91 -20.67 15.02
N LEU A 331 26.58 -21.61 14.13
CA LEU A 331 26.04 -22.91 14.51
C LEU A 331 27.11 -23.83 15.12
N GLU A 332 28.34 -23.78 14.62
CA GLU A 332 29.46 -24.59 15.12
C GLU A 332 29.90 -24.18 16.53
N THR A 333 29.95 -22.87 16.83
CA THR A 333 30.30 -22.37 18.16
C THR A 333 29.29 -22.80 19.21
N ARG A 334 27.99 -22.73 18.92
CA ARG A 334 26.94 -23.20 19.84
C ARG A 334 26.82 -24.72 19.94
N GLY A 335 27.15 -25.46 18.88
CA GLY A 335 27.21 -26.93 18.93
C GLY A 335 28.32 -27.46 19.85
N SER A 336 29.40 -26.70 19.99
CA SER A 336 30.55 -27.03 20.84
C SER A 336 30.28 -26.78 22.33
N GLU A 337 29.44 -25.81 22.68
CA GLU A 337 29.04 -25.53 24.07
C GLU A 337 28.00 -26.54 24.61
N GLY A 338 27.27 -27.24 23.73
CA GLY A 338 26.22 -28.20 24.11
C GLY A 338 26.69 -29.65 24.28
N SER A 339 27.98 -29.95 24.13
CA SER A 339 28.53 -31.32 24.14
C SER A 339 29.42 -31.66 25.34
N GLU A 340 29.51 -30.79 26.36
CA GLU A 340 30.16 -31.06 27.66
C GLU A 340 29.16 -31.38 28.80
N GLY A 341 27.99 -31.97 28.47
CA GLY A 341 26.95 -32.36 29.44
C GLY A 341 26.86 -33.85 29.72
#